data_AF-A0A5J6V709-F1
#
_entry.id   AF-A0A5J6V709-F1
#
_cell.length_a   1.000
_cell.length_b   1.000
_cell.length_c   1.000
_cell.angle_alpha   90.00
_cell.angle_beta   90.00
_cell.angle_gamma   90.00
#
_symmetry.space_group_name_H-M   'P 1'
#
loop_
_entity.id
_entity.type
_entity.pdbx_description
1 polymer ?
#
loop_
_entity_poly.entity_id
_entity_poly.type
_entity_poly.pdbx_seq_one_letter_code
_entity_poly.pdbx_strand_id
1 'polypeptide(L)'
;MPAADRTSDTHGTSPSQDEAQAGAIAAFWSDARIRARLNPIEAYTGPGVNDTVPPPAWSFGDDPHQADRLLDLVLTGKKTATASALRDYEDEARELAREQDALHGPAEGDLLVDTDLDLALPEPGLLSILLDGSGRPRALIRITDVQIVRFGDVSAEHARREGEGDGSLAHWRRVHQEFFHRSSTTGEPVDEDTMVVLEQFEVLVPAEARRAARRNGLA
;
A
#
# COMPACT_ATOMS: atom_id res chain seq x y z
N MET A 1 16.18 14.95 -62.19
CA MET A 1 15.48 15.11 -60.89
C MET A 1 14.70 13.84 -60.59
N PRO A 2 15.07 13.06 -59.56
CA PRO A 2 14.19 12.05 -59.00
C PRO A 2 13.76 12.41 -57.57
N ALA A 3 12.56 11.94 -57.22
CA ALA A 3 11.78 12.28 -56.04
C ALA A 3 12.47 11.90 -54.72
N ALA A 4 12.41 12.82 -53.74
CA ALA A 4 12.70 12.53 -52.35
C ALA A 4 11.50 11.79 -51.75
N ASP A 5 11.73 10.52 -51.44
CA ASP A 5 10.88 9.68 -50.60
C ASP A 5 10.83 10.30 -49.19
N ARG A 6 9.66 10.80 -48.79
CA ARG A 6 9.40 11.25 -47.41
C ARG A 6 8.82 10.07 -46.65
N THR A 7 9.68 9.17 -46.20
CA THR A 7 9.31 8.22 -45.16
C THR A 7 9.03 9.01 -43.88
N SER A 8 7.78 8.97 -43.49
CA SER A 8 7.26 9.61 -42.28
C SER A 8 7.79 8.82 -41.09
N ASP A 9 8.67 9.43 -40.30
CA ASP A 9 9.10 8.89 -39.02
C ASP A 9 7.88 8.81 -38.09
N THR A 10 7.37 7.59 -37.90
CA THR A 10 6.48 7.28 -36.79
C THR A 10 7.34 7.11 -35.54
N HIS A 11 7.69 8.22 -34.90
CA HIS A 11 8.19 8.18 -33.52
C HIS A 11 7.02 7.78 -32.62
N GLY A 12 6.86 6.47 -32.41
CA GLY A 12 6.02 5.95 -31.33
C GLY A 12 6.67 6.33 -30.01
N THR A 13 6.12 7.33 -29.33
CA THR A 13 6.54 7.69 -27.98
C THR A 13 6.23 6.50 -27.06
N SER A 14 7.27 5.83 -26.56
CA SER A 14 7.12 4.83 -25.49
C SER A 14 6.45 5.49 -24.29
N PRO A 15 5.49 4.83 -23.63
CA PRO A 15 4.83 5.38 -22.45
C PRO A 15 5.86 5.66 -21.35
N SER A 16 5.58 6.67 -20.53
CA SER A 16 6.40 6.95 -19.35
C SER A 16 6.35 5.78 -18.36
N GLN A 17 7.29 5.72 -17.41
CA GLN A 17 7.28 4.65 -16.39
C GLN A 17 6.00 4.68 -15.56
N ASP A 18 5.51 5.87 -15.22
CA ASP A 18 4.28 6.06 -14.43
C ASP A 18 3.05 5.60 -15.23
N GLU A 19 2.97 5.92 -16.52
CA GLU A 19 1.89 5.45 -17.40
C GLU A 19 1.91 3.93 -17.56
N ALA A 20 3.10 3.34 -17.72
CA ALA A 20 3.27 1.90 -17.81
C ALA A 20 2.86 1.19 -16.51
N GLN A 21 3.22 1.77 -15.35
CA GLN A 21 2.83 1.27 -14.04
C GLN A 21 1.31 1.37 -13.84
N ALA A 22 0.71 2.53 -14.10
CA ALA A 22 -0.74 2.74 -13.99
C ALA A 22 -1.51 1.76 -14.88
N GLY A 23 -1.05 1.57 -16.12
CA GLY A 23 -1.61 0.57 -17.04
C GLY A 23 -1.50 -0.87 -16.51
N ALA A 24 -0.36 -1.22 -15.91
CA ALA A 24 -0.16 -2.54 -15.29
C ALA A 24 -1.08 -2.75 -14.07
N ILE A 25 -1.24 -1.73 -13.21
CA ILE A 25 -2.13 -1.76 -12.05
C ILE A 25 -3.58 -1.94 -12.50
N ALA A 26 -4.04 -1.16 -13.48
CA ALA A 26 -5.40 -1.27 -14.01
C ALA A 26 -5.66 -2.66 -14.61
N ALA A 27 -4.71 -3.21 -15.36
CA ALA A 27 -4.80 -4.56 -15.93
C ALA A 27 -4.87 -5.64 -14.84
N PHE A 28 -4.03 -5.53 -13.81
CA PHE A 28 -4.04 -6.45 -12.68
C PHE A 28 -5.37 -6.38 -11.91
N TRP A 29 -5.86 -5.17 -11.62
CA TRP A 29 -7.11 -4.97 -10.90
C TRP A 29 -8.31 -5.60 -11.62
N SER A 30 -8.40 -5.40 -12.93
CA SER A 30 -9.48 -5.95 -13.75
C SER A 30 -9.57 -7.48 -13.65
N ASP A 31 -8.43 -8.17 -13.64
CA ASP A 31 -8.35 -9.62 -13.47
C ASP A 31 -8.52 -10.05 -12.00
N ALA A 32 -7.90 -9.34 -11.06
CA ALA A 32 -7.92 -9.67 -9.64
C ALA A 32 -9.32 -9.58 -9.04
N ARG A 33 -10.12 -8.55 -9.37
CA ARG A 33 -11.50 -8.44 -8.87
C ARG A 33 -12.40 -9.59 -9.29
N ILE A 34 -12.17 -10.16 -10.47
CA ILE A 34 -12.88 -11.35 -10.97
C ILE A 34 -12.44 -12.58 -10.17
N ARG A 35 -11.13 -12.80 -10.02
CA ARG A 35 -10.57 -13.96 -9.29
C ARG A 35 -10.92 -13.93 -7.80
N ALA A 36 -10.92 -12.75 -7.19
CA ALA A 36 -11.31 -12.52 -5.80
C ALA A 36 -12.83 -12.57 -5.58
N ARG A 37 -13.63 -12.75 -6.64
CA ARG A 37 -15.11 -12.71 -6.61
C ARG A 37 -15.65 -11.45 -5.93
N LEU A 38 -15.00 -10.31 -6.20
CA LEU A 38 -15.43 -9.00 -5.68
C LEU A 38 -16.58 -8.41 -6.49
N ASN A 39 -17.08 -9.09 -7.52
CA ASN A 39 -18.34 -8.73 -8.17
C ASN A 39 -19.51 -9.20 -7.29
N PRO A 40 -20.26 -8.31 -6.64
CA PRO A 40 -21.56 -8.66 -6.13
C PRO A 40 -22.49 -8.84 -7.34
N ILE A 41 -23.50 -9.68 -7.20
CA ILE A 41 -24.59 -9.75 -8.18
C ILE A 41 -25.19 -8.34 -8.33
N GLU A 42 -25.18 -7.78 -9.55
CA GLU A 42 -25.93 -6.58 -9.97
C GLU A 42 -27.45 -6.80 -9.80
N ALA A 43 -27.95 -6.81 -8.57
CA ALA A 43 -29.38 -6.99 -8.31
C ALA A 43 -29.86 -6.23 -7.07
N TYR A 44 -29.51 -4.95 -6.90
CA TYR A 44 -30.48 -3.93 -6.42
C TYR A 44 -29.94 -2.49 -6.33
N THR A 45 -28.68 -2.22 -6.63
CA THR A 45 -28.13 -0.85 -6.66
C THR A 45 -27.54 -0.64 -8.04
N GLY A 46 -27.96 0.41 -8.74
CA GLY A 46 -27.37 0.82 -10.02
C GLY A 46 -25.85 0.95 -9.93
N PRO A 47 -25.13 1.04 -11.07
CA PRO A 47 -23.68 0.89 -11.12
C PRO A 47 -22.99 1.83 -10.11
N GLY A 48 -22.44 1.23 -9.05
CA GLY A 48 -21.62 1.94 -8.08
C GLY A 48 -20.30 2.28 -8.74
N VAL A 49 -19.95 3.57 -8.80
CA VAL A 49 -18.72 4.10 -9.43
C VAL A 49 -17.44 3.58 -8.74
N ASN A 50 -17.57 2.85 -7.63
CA ASN A 50 -16.47 2.38 -6.79
C ASN A 50 -15.87 1.02 -7.18
N ASP A 51 -16.51 0.25 -8.08
CA ASP A 51 -16.01 -1.10 -8.45
C ASP A 51 -15.04 -1.09 -9.65
N THR A 52 -14.80 0.09 -10.24
CA THR A 52 -13.94 0.25 -11.42
C THR A 52 -12.57 0.84 -11.15
N VAL A 53 -12.39 1.58 -10.06
CA VAL A 53 -11.11 2.22 -9.73
C VAL A 53 -10.22 1.20 -8.99
N PRO A 54 -8.95 1.03 -9.38
CA PRO A 54 -8.05 0.18 -8.60
C PRO A 54 -7.88 0.74 -7.18
N PRO A 55 -7.84 -0.12 -6.15
CA PRO A 55 -7.51 0.33 -4.80
C PRO A 55 -6.06 0.89 -4.75
N PRO A 56 -5.68 1.56 -3.65
CA PRO A 56 -4.31 2.04 -3.46
C PRO A 56 -3.27 0.95 -3.78
N ALA A 57 -2.21 1.35 -4.47
CA ALA A 57 -1.13 0.46 -4.88
C ALA A 57 0.20 0.97 -4.32
N TRP A 58 0.90 0.12 -3.57
CA TRP A 58 2.10 0.50 -2.84
C TRP A 58 3.05 -0.71 -2.66
N SER A 59 4.32 -0.42 -2.37
CA SER A 59 5.35 -1.43 -2.08
C SER A 59 5.69 -1.43 -0.60
N PHE A 60 5.99 -2.59 -0.04
CA PHE A 60 6.59 -2.68 1.29
C PHE A 60 8.01 -2.11 1.30
N GLY A 61 8.43 -1.58 2.45
CA GLY A 61 9.79 -1.11 2.64
C GLY A 61 10.08 0.23 1.97
N ASP A 62 11.32 0.67 2.09
CA ASP A 62 11.81 1.98 1.66
C ASP A 62 12.67 1.94 0.39
N ASP A 63 13.11 0.74 -0.01
CA ASP A 63 13.96 0.50 -1.17
C ASP A 63 13.45 -0.67 -2.04
N PRO A 64 13.74 -0.67 -3.36
CA PRO A 64 13.30 -1.73 -4.27
C PRO A 64 13.66 -3.16 -3.85
N HIS A 65 14.85 -3.39 -3.29
CA HIS A 65 15.26 -4.71 -2.85
C HIS A 65 14.52 -5.13 -1.59
N GLN A 66 14.22 -4.21 -0.68
CA GLN A 66 13.39 -4.50 0.47
C GLN A 66 11.95 -4.83 0.04
N ALA A 67 11.38 -4.08 -0.90
CA ALA A 67 10.07 -4.36 -1.47
C ALA A 67 9.96 -5.77 -2.03
N ASP A 68 10.93 -6.20 -2.85
CA ASP A 68 10.96 -7.56 -3.39
C ASP A 68 11.03 -8.62 -2.30
N ARG A 69 11.91 -8.44 -1.30
CA ARG A 69 12.07 -9.41 -0.20
C ARG A 69 10.81 -9.54 0.63
N LEU A 70 10.17 -8.42 1.00
CA LEU A 70 8.97 -8.42 1.83
C LEU A 70 7.76 -8.96 1.07
N LEU A 71 7.62 -8.60 -0.20
CA LEU A 71 6.60 -9.16 -1.07
C LEU A 71 6.72 -10.70 -1.18
N ASP A 72 7.94 -11.25 -1.30
CA ASP A 72 8.14 -12.70 -1.33
C ASP A 72 7.65 -13.37 -0.03
N LEU A 73 7.81 -12.74 1.14
CA LEU A 73 7.25 -13.23 2.40
C LEU A 73 5.72 -13.25 2.37
N VAL A 74 5.10 -12.23 1.76
CA VAL A 74 3.64 -12.18 1.59
C VAL A 74 3.16 -13.26 0.65
N LEU A 75 3.80 -13.41 -0.52
CA LEU A 75 3.41 -14.39 -1.55
C LEU A 75 3.60 -15.84 -1.08
N THR A 76 4.54 -16.09 -0.17
CA THR A 76 4.72 -17.40 0.48
C THR A 76 3.81 -17.62 1.69
N GLY A 77 3.02 -16.62 2.07
CA GLY A 77 2.10 -16.67 3.21
C GLY A 77 2.78 -16.56 4.57
N LYS A 78 4.07 -16.19 4.62
CA LYS A 78 4.80 -15.98 5.86
C LYS A 78 4.48 -14.63 6.49
N LYS A 79 4.40 -13.57 5.69
CA LYS A 79 4.01 -12.22 6.12
C LYS A 79 2.50 -12.02 5.89
N THR A 80 1.77 -11.82 6.97
CA THR A 80 0.30 -11.64 7.04
C THR A 80 -0.09 -10.47 7.94
N ALA A 81 0.89 -9.69 8.37
CA ALA A 81 0.70 -8.49 9.17
C ALA A 81 1.74 -7.43 8.83
N THR A 82 1.42 -6.18 9.14
CA THR A 82 2.30 -5.02 9.05
C THR A 82 2.04 -4.08 10.23
N ALA A 83 2.98 -3.17 10.47
CA ALA A 83 2.88 -2.16 11.50
C ALA A 83 3.30 -0.78 10.99
N SER A 84 2.61 0.24 11.46
CA SER A 84 2.88 1.66 11.18
C SER A 84 2.88 2.46 12.49
N ALA A 85 3.58 3.58 12.54
CA ALA A 85 3.55 4.43 13.73
C ALA A 85 2.25 5.26 13.72
N LEU A 86 1.53 5.36 14.85
CA LEU A 86 0.28 6.13 14.91
C LEU A 86 0.50 7.60 14.55
N ARG A 87 1.63 8.16 14.97
CA ARG A 87 2.03 9.54 14.67
C ARG A 87 2.12 9.85 13.18
N ASP A 88 2.39 8.86 12.32
CA ASP A 88 2.48 9.10 10.88
C ASP A 88 1.09 9.49 10.34
N TYR A 89 0.03 8.87 10.86
CA TYR A 89 -1.37 9.26 10.57
C TYR A 89 -1.73 10.60 11.20
N GLU A 90 -1.24 10.90 12.41
CA GLU A 90 -1.49 12.21 13.04
C GLU A 90 -0.83 13.35 12.25
N ASP A 91 0.37 13.14 11.74
CA ASP A 91 1.09 14.12 10.92
C ASP A 91 0.38 14.37 9.59
N GLU A 92 -0.09 13.31 8.92
CA GLU A 92 -0.90 13.42 7.71
C GLU A 92 -2.22 14.17 7.98
N ALA A 93 -2.92 13.84 9.07
CA ALA A 93 -4.16 14.54 9.46
C ALA A 93 -3.91 16.03 9.75
N ARG A 94 -2.80 16.36 10.43
CA ARG A 94 -2.40 17.77 10.67
C ARG A 94 -2.08 18.49 9.36
N GLU A 95 -1.45 17.84 8.40
CA GLU A 95 -1.18 18.42 7.08
C GLU A 95 -2.48 18.71 6.31
N LEU A 96 -3.38 17.73 6.23
CA LEU A 96 -4.69 17.88 5.58
C LEU A 96 -5.55 18.98 6.22
N ALA A 97 -5.50 19.11 7.56
CA ALA A 97 -6.21 20.19 8.26
C ALA A 97 -5.65 21.58 7.88
N ARG A 98 -4.32 21.72 7.82
CA ARG A 98 -3.67 22.99 7.39
C ARG A 98 -4.01 23.34 5.95
N GLU A 99 -4.05 22.35 5.05
CA GLU A 99 -4.43 22.57 3.66
C GLU A 99 -5.89 23.01 3.52
N GLN A 100 -6.80 22.39 4.29
CA GLN A 100 -8.21 22.78 4.32
C GLN A 100 -8.41 24.20 4.84
N ASP A 101 -7.74 24.57 5.94
CA ASP A 101 -7.76 25.92 6.49
C ASP A 101 -7.20 26.95 5.50
N ALA A 102 -6.13 26.62 4.78
CA ALA A 102 -5.55 27.49 3.77
C ALA A 102 -6.51 27.75 2.59
N LEU A 103 -7.38 26.78 2.27
CA LEU A 103 -8.31 26.85 1.15
C LEU A 103 -9.67 27.49 1.51
N HIS A 104 -10.17 27.25 2.73
CA HIS A 104 -11.50 27.69 3.17
C HIS A 104 -11.48 28.84 4.20
N GLY A 105 -10.29 29.26 4.66
CA GLY A 105 -10.15 30.12 5.83
C GLY A 105 -10.36 29.32 7.13
N PRO A 106 -9.92 29.82 8.30
CA PRO A 106 -10.18 29.13 9.56
C PRO A 106 -11.69 28.98 9.73
N ALA A 107 -12.16 27.77 10.01
CA ALA A 107 -13.56 27.55 10.33
C ALA A 107 -13.99 28.52 11.45
N GLU A 108 -15.03 29.33 11.21
CA GLU A 108 -15.56 30.22 12.26
C GLU A 108 -16.10 29.35 13.40
N GLY A 109 -15.33 29.25 14.50
CA GLY A 109 -15.88 28.95 15.81
C GLY A 109 -15.44 27.68 16.52
N ASP A 110 -14.24 27.13 16.29
CA ASP A 110 -13.70 26.14 17.23
C ASP A 110 -12.30 26.47 17.72
N LEU A 111 -12.25 27.28 18.77
CA LEU A 111 -11.09 27.49 19.63
C LEU A 111 -11.23 26.62 20.88
N LEU A 112 -11.46 25.31 20.76
CA LEU A 112 -11.38 24.39 21.90
C LEU A 112 -10.95 22.98 21.48
N VAL A 113 -9.84 22.55 22.08
CA VAL A 113 -9.32 21.18 22.26
C VAL A 113 -8.42 20.60 21.15
N ASP A 114 -7.12 20.71 21.43
CA ASP A 114 -6.03 19.89 20.92
C ASP A 114 -6.25 18.41 21.31
N THR A 115 -7.15 17.66 20.65
CA THR A 115 -7.14 16.17 20.69
C THR A 115 -8.05 15.38 19.72
N ASP A 116 -8.89 15.98 18.87
CA ASP A 116 -9.73 15.19 17.95
C ASP A 116 -9.26 15.39 16.48
N LEU A 117 -8.11 14.81 16.14
CA LEU A 117 -7.72 14.64 14.74
C LEU A 117 -8.53 13.50 14.12
N ASP A 118 -9.19 13.76 12.99
CA ASP A 118 -9.81 12.70 12.17
C ASP A 118 -8.70 11.88 11.47
N LEU A 119 -8.19 10.87 12.19
CA LEU A 119 -7.16 9.97 11.65
C LEU A 119 -7.76 9.04 10.61
N ALA A 120 -7.24 9.07 9.38
CA ALA A 120 -7.58 8.15 8.31
C ALA A 120 -6.90 6.78 8.52
N LEU A 121 -7.28 6.09 9.60
CA LEU A 121 -6.75 4.77 9.91
C LEU A 121 -7.29 3.72 8.93
N PRO A 122 -6.51 2.65 8.67
CA PRO A 122 -6.99 1.52 7.90
C PRO A 122 -8.18 0.85 8.60
N GLU A 123 -9.13 0.34 7.81
CA GLU A 123 -10.29 -0.39 8.32
C GLU A 123 -10.31 -1.84 7.80
N PRO A 124 -10.80 -2.80 8.59
CA PRO A 124 -11.08 -4.15 8.10
C PRO A 124 -11.96 -4.11 6.83
N GLY A 125 -11.54 -4.84 5.80
CA GLY A 125 -12.16 -4.85 4.48
C GLY A 125 -11.43 -3.98 3.45
N LEU A 126 -10.56 -3.06 3.87
CA LEU A 126 -9.75 -2.22 2.98
C LEU A 126 -8.91 -3.10 2.04
N LEU A 127 -8.97 -2.79 0.75
CA LEU A 127 -8.21 -3.47 -0.30
C LEU A 127 -6.96 -2.67 -0.64
N SER A 128 -5.89 -3.37 -1.00
CA SER A 128 -4.66 -2.76 -1.52
C SER A 128 -3.97 -3.68 -2.52
N ILE A 129 -3.30 -3.08 -3.50
CA ILE A 129 -2.44 -3.79 -4.46
C ILE A 129 -0.99 -3.66 -4.01
N LEU A 130 -0.35 -4.79 -3.76
CA LEU A 130 1.08 -4.82 -3.46
C LEU A 130 1.89 -4.82 -4.74
N LEU A 131 2.87 -3.92 -4.80
CA LEU A 131 3.82 -3.77 -5.89
C LEU A 131 5.16 -4.43 -5.53
N ASP A 132 5.93 -4.85 -6.53
CA ASP A 132 7.34 -5.23 -6.36
C ASP A 132 8.28 -4.02 -6.41
N GLY A 133 9.58 -4.24 -6.23
CA GLY A 133 10.60 -3.19 -6.28
C GLY A 133 10.72 -2.49 -7.63
N SER A 134 10.16 -3.09 -8.70
CA SER A 134 10.07 -2.46 -10.02
C SER A 134 8.75 -1.73 -10.26
N GLY A 135 7.90 -1.64 -9.23
CA GLY A 135 6.60 -0.98 -9.29
C GLY A 135 5.51 -1.80 -9.97
N ARG A 136 5.71 -3.10 -10.21
CA ARG A 136 4.70 -3.93 -10.90
C ARG A 136 3.75 -4.55 -9.87
N PRO A 137 2.44 -4.67 -10.17
CA PRO A 137 1.48 -5.26 -9.24
C PRO A 137 1.63 -6.77 -9.12
N ARG A 138 1.63 -7.27 -7.89
CA ARG A 138 1.98 -8.65 -7.55
C ARG A 138 1.02 -9.35 -6.59
N ALA A 139 0.24 -8.62 -5.81
CA ALA A 139 -0.83 -9.23 -5.01
C ALA A 139 -1.97 -8.23 -4.77
N LEU A 140 -3.19 -8.75 -4.61
CA LEU A 140 -4.31 -8.04 -3.99
C LEU A 140 -4.45 -8.56 -2.57
N ILE A 141 -4.39 -7.66 -1.59
CA ILE A 141 -4.60 -7.97 -0.18
C ILE A 141 -5.86 -7.30 0.36
N ARG A 142 -6.35 -7.82 1.47
CA ARG A 142 -7.43 -7.25 2.27
C ARG A 142 -7.02 -7.17 3.73
N ILE A 143 -7.22 -6.02 4.36
CA ILE A 143 -7.07 -5.87 5.81
C ILE A 143 -8.19 -6.64 6.51
N THR A 144 -7.83 -7.47 7.48
CA THR A 144 -8.77 -8.32 8.23
C THR A 144 -8.95 -7.88 9.67
N ASP A 145 -7.97 -7.18 10.24
CA ASP A 145 -7.98 -6.72 11.63
C ASP A 145 -7.04 -5.51 11.77
N VAL A 146 -7.44 -4.54 12.59
CA VAL A 146 -6.64 -3.34 12.90
C VAL A 146 -6.68 -3.11 14.40
N GLN A 147 -5.51 -2.92 15.00
CA GLN A 147 -5.36 -2.68 16.43
C GLN A 147 -4.38 -1.54 16.68
N ILE A 148 -4.72 -0.66 17.63
CA ILE A 148 -3.81 0.37 18.09
C ILE A 148 -3.31 -0.05 19.48
N VAL A 149 -1.99 -0.25 19.61
CA VAL A 149 -1.37 -0.69 20.86
C VAL A 149 -0.10 0.11 21.14
N ARG A 150 0.40 0.03 22.36
CA ARG A 150 1.73 0.53 22.69
C ARG A 150 2.79 -0.38 22.05
N PHE A 151 3.93 0.19 21.64
CA PHE A 151 5.05 -0.55 21.08
C PHE A 151 5.57 -1.64 22.03
N GLY A 152 5.55 -1.37 23.34
CA GLY A 152 5.88 -2.35 24.38
C GLY A 152 4.91 -3.53 24.46
N ASP A 153 3.65 -3.33 24.09
CA ASP A 153 2.57 -4.32 24.19
C ASP A 153 2.43 -5.20 22.94
N VAL A 154 3.23 -4.96 21.90
CA VAL A 154 3.24 -5.77 20.67
C VAL A 154 3.60 -7.21 21.01
N SER A 155 2.72 -8.13 20.61
CA SER A 155 2.86 -9.55 20.94
C SER A 155 3.87 -10.26 20.04
N ALA A 156 4.47 -11.34 20.57
CA ALA A 156 5.31 -12.23 19.77
C ALA A 156 4.53 -12.96 18.66
N GLU A 157 3.20 -13.07 18.77
CA GLU A 157 2.34 -13.56 17.69
C GLU A 157 2.33 -12.58 16.51
N HIS A 158 2.21 -11.27 16.79
CA HIS A 158 2.26 -10.25 15.74
C HIS A 158 3.62 -10.26 15.02
N ALA A 159 4.73 -10.29 15.77
CA ALA A 159 6.07 -10.40 15.19
C ALA A 159 6.24 -11.66 14.29
N ARG A 160 5.64 -12.80 14.69
CA ARG A 160 5.62 -14.02 13.87
C ARG A 160 4.79 -13.86 12.60
N ARG A 161 3.67 -13.13 12.65
CA ARG A 161 2.83 -12.84 11.48
C ARG A 161 3.50 -11.88 10.50
N GLU A 162 4.33 -10.97 10.98
CA GLU A 162 5.17 -10.15 10.10
C GLU A 162 6.26 -10.99 9.42
N GLY A 163 6.79 -11.99 10.13
CA GLY A 163 7.64 -13.02 9.53
C GLY A 163 9.00 -12.52 9.05
N GLU A 164 9.38 -11.29 9.38
CA GLU A 164 10.66 -10.68 9.03
C GLU A 164 11.80 -11.23 9.91
N GLY A 165 13.00 -11.32 9.32
CA GLY A 165 14.17 -11.88 9.99
C GLY A 165 13.93 -13.29 10.53
N ASP A 166 14.21 -13.48 11.82
CA ASP A 166 14.00 -14.73 12.54
C ASP A 166 12.57 -14.90 13.10
N GLY A 167 11.67 -13.94 12.87
CA GLY A 167 10.30 -13.94 13.37
C GLY A 167 10.18 -13.72 14.88
N SER A 168 11.26 -13.33 15.56
CA SER A 168 11.25 -13.05 17.00
C SER A 168 10.77 -11.63 17.31
N LEU A 169 10.15 -11.45 18.48
CA LEU A 169 9.76 -10.13 18.98
C LEU A 169 10.97 -9.20 19.19
N ALA A 170 12.11 -9.75 19.58
CA ALA A 170 13.35 -8.97 19.76
C ALA A 170 13.85 -8.40 18.43
N HIS A 171 13.84 -9.21 17.37
CA HIS A 171 14.17 -8.75 16.03
C HIS A 171 13.17 -7.70 15.55
N TRP A 172 11.87 -7.97 15.70
CA TRP A 172 10.80 -7.06 15.33
C TRP A 172 10.96 -5.69 15.98
N ARG A 173 11.17 -5.64 17.31
CA ARG A 173 11.36 -4.39 18.06
C ARG A 173 12.56 -3.61 17.54
N ARG A 174 13.70 -4.27 17.34
CA ARG A 174 14.91 -3.60 16.86
C ARG A 174 14.70 -2.96 15.48
N VAL A 175 14.11 -3.69 14.54
CA VAL A 175 13.87 -3.19 13.17
C VAL A 175 12.85 -2.06 13.16
N HIS A 176 11.73 -2.22 13.86
CA HIS A 176 10.67 -1.22 13.87
C HIS A 176 11.05 0.04 14.64
N GLN A 177 11.83 -0.08 15.72
CA GLN A 177 12.33 1.09 16.45
C GLN A 177 13.21 1.98 15.56
N GLU A 178 14.10 1.38 14.77
CA GLU A 178 14.94 2.09 13.80
C GLU A 178 14.10 2.69 12.65
N PHE A 179 13.18 1.88 12.09
CA PHE A 179 12.33 2.30 10.99
C PHE A 179 11.43 3.49 11.38
N PHE A 180 10.68 3.36 12.47
CA PHE A 180 9.77 4.39 12.94
C PHE A 180 10.52 5.65 13.37
N HIS A 181 11.69 5.53 14.02
CA HIS A 181 12.50 6.70 14.35
C HIS A 181 12.88 7.49 13.10
N ARG A 182 13.23 6.79 12.02
CA ARG A 182 13.59 7.42 10.75
C ARG A 182 12.39 7.98 9.98
N SER A 183 11.20 7.40 10.12
CA SER A 183 9.98 7.93 9.50
C SER A 183 9.44 9.18 10.23
N SER A 184 9.83 9.38 11.49
CA SER A 184 9.43 10.54 12.28
C SER A 184 9.90 11.85 11.64
N THR A 185 8.95 12.75 11.40
CA THR A 185 9.21 14.12 10.92
C THR A 185 10.00 14.97 11.93
N THR A 186 9.82 14.68 13.22
CA THR A 186 10.44 15.38 14.36
C THR A 186 11.72 14.71 14.85
N GLY A 187 12.03 13.50 14.38
CA GLY A 187 13.17 12.70 14.82
C GLY A 187 13.02 12.18 16.25
N GLU A 188 11.79 12.03 16.74
CA GLU A 188 11.53 11.54 18.10
C GLU A 188 11.96 10.07 18.25
N PRO A 189 12.51 9.69 19.41
CA PRO A 189 12.83 8.30 19.69
C PRO A 189 11.55 7.47 19.82
N VAL A 190 11.66 6.18 19.51
CA VAL A 190 10.59 5.20 19.77
C VAL A 190 10.89 4.47 21.08
N ASP A 191 9.94 4.55 22.00
CA ASP A 191 9.97 3.92 23.33
C ASP A 191 8.80 2.93 23.49
N GLU A 192 8.65 2.36 24.69
CA GLU A 192 7.61 1.36 24.96
C GLU A 192 6.19 1.95 24.92
N ASP A 193 6.03 3.24 25.15
CA ASP A 193 4.73 3.92 25.19
C ASP A 193 4.29 4.46 23.83
N THR A 194 5.19 4.49 22.85
CA THR A 194 4.91 4.90 21.48
C THR A 194 3.75 4.08 20.91
N MET A 195 2.72 4.76 20.40
CA MET A 195 1.55 4.10 19.81
C MET A 195 1.84 3.60 18.40
N VAL A 196 1.43 2.37 18.11
CA VAL A 196 1.56 1.72 16.80
C VAL A 196 0.23 1.17 16.33
N VAL A 197 0.01 1.25 15.02
CA VAL A 197 -1.13 0.66 14.33
C VAL A 197 -0.66 -0.67 13.76
N LEU A 198 -1.29 -1.74 14.22
CA LEU A 198 -1.04 -3.10 13.77
C LEU A 198 -2.15 -3.51 12.81
N GLU A 199 -1.78 -3.97 11.63
CA GLU A 199 -2.71 -4.43 10.62
C GLU A 199 -2.46 -5.90 10.33
N GLN A 200 -3.52 -6.70 10.29
CA GLN A 200 -3.48 -8.05 9.74
C GLN A 200 -4.15 -8.06 8.38
N PHE A 201 -3.65 -8.88 7.46
CA PHE A 201 -4.20 -8.96 6.13
C PHE A 201 -4.16 -10.38 5.57
N GLU A 202 -4.98 -10.61 4.55
CA GLU A 202 -4.96 -11.82 3.75
C GLU A 202 -4.66 -11.50 2.28
N VAL A 203 -3.98 -12.42 1.58
CA VAL A 203 -3.81 -12.35 0.14
C VAL A 203 -5.04 -12.93 -0.53
N LEU A 204 -5.81 -12.09 -1.22
CA LEU A 204 -6.95 -12.55 -2.01
C LEU A 204 -6.49 -13.14 -3.34
N VAL A 205 -5.51 -12.48 -3.98
CA VAL A 205 -5.07 -12.83 -5.34
C VAL A 205 -3.58 -12.57 -5.51
N PRO A 206 -2.75 -13.61 -5.70
CA PRO A 206 -1.39 -13.41 -6.18
C PRO A 206 -1.38 -13.18 -7.69
N ALA A 207 -0.49 -12.32 -8.18
CA ALA A 207 -0.11 -12.30 -9.59
C ALA A 207 0.58 -13.63 -9.90
N GLU A 208 0.14 -14.33 -10.95
CA GLU A 208 0.80 -15.58 -11.34
C GLU A 208 2.26 -15.26 -11.70
N ALA A 209 3.20 -15.69 -10.85
CA ALA A 209 4.61 -15.64 -11.16
C ALA A 209 4.85 -16.40 -12.48
N ARG A 210 5.13 -15.67 -13.56
CA ARG A 210 5.65 -16.19 -14.85
C ARG A 210 4.81 -17.21 -15.63
N ARG A 211 3.48 -17.28 -15.51
CA ARG A 211 2.66 -18.10 -16.44
C ARG A 211 2.22 -17.40 -17.73
N ALA A 212 2.25 -16.06 -17.79
CA ALA A 212 1.89 -15.31 -18.99
C ALA A 212 3.00 -15.27 -20.07
N ALA A 213 4.29 -15.32 -19.69
CA ALA A 213 5.40 -15.24 -20.64
C ALA A 213 5.63 -16.52 -21.45
N ARG A 214 5.26 -17.70 -20.92
CA ARG A 214 5.41 -18.99 -21.64
C ARG A 214 4.28 -19.28 -22.62
N ARG A 215 3.16 -18.55 -22.54
CA ARG A 215 1.99 -18.78 -23.41
C ARG A 215 2.08 -18.04 -24.76
N ASN A 216 3.01 -17.09 -24.90
CA ASN A 216 3.24 -16.35 -26.16
C ASN A 216 4.53 -16.74 -26.91
N GLY A 217 5.23 -17.81 -26.50
CA GLY A 217 6.18 -18.52 -27.37
C GLY A 217 7.29 -17.71 -28.04
N LEU A 218 8.00 -16.85 -27.31
CA LEU A 218 9.25 -16.24 -27.78
C LEU A 218 10.33 -16.37 -26.70
N ALA A 219 11.17 -17.41 -26.85
CA ALA A 219 12.47 -17.57 -26.20
C ALA A 219 13.48 -17.92 -27.29
#